data_AF-A0A357D0C1-F1
#
_entry.id   AF-A0A357D0C1-F1
#
_cell.length_a   1.000
_cell.length_b   1.000
_cell.length_c   1.000
_cell.angle_alpha   90.00
_cell.angle_beta   90.00
_cell.angle_gamma   90.00
#
_symmetry.space_group_name_H-M   'P 1'
#
loop_
_entity.id
_entity.type
_entity.pdbx_description
1 polymer ?
#
loop_
_entity_poly.entity_id
_entity_poly.type
_entity_poly.pdbx_seq_one_letter_code
_entity_poly.pdbx_strand_id
1 'polypeptide(L)'
;MFDYHMHSEYSGDIPKGKGSSVGELCENAIQKGFTEIAITDHYDMDGIYYGNFQKLDIDSVYRDILASREVYSDKLNILFGIEIGQAVHMPLEANRLLSRYPFDYVIGSVH
;
A
#
# COMPACT_ATOMS: atom_id res chain seq x y z
N MET A 1 -16.12 -1.17 10.89
CA MET A 1 -16.18 -0.44 9.59
C MET A 1 -14.81 -0.61 8.93
N PHE A 2 -14.72 -0.69 7.61
CA PHE A 2 -13.46 -0.96 6.89
C PHE A 2 -13.19 0.03 5.75
N ASP A 3 -11.91 0.30 5.48
CA ASP A 3 -11.44 1.04 4.30
C ASP A 3 -10.23 0.31 3.71
N TYR A 4 -10.36 -0.17 2.46
CA TYR A 4 -9.40 -1.06 1.82
C TYR A 4 -8.66 -0.41 0.65
N HIS A 5 -8.79 0.91 0.46
CA HIS A 5 -8.08 1.62 -0.60
C HIS A 5 -7.49 2.92 -0.05
N MET A 6 -6.26 2.82 0.45
CA MET A 6 -5.55 3.92 1.11
C MET A 6 -4.10 3.99 0.65
N HIS A 7 -3.59 5.22 0.53
CA HIS A 7 -2.21 5.50 0.10
C HIS A 7 -1.43 6.16 1.24
N SER A 8 -0.25 5.63 1.52
CA SER A 8 0.75 6.18 2.44
C SER A 8 1.75 7.05 1.69
N GLU A 9 2.61 7.74 2.43
CA GLU A 9 3.71 8.56 1.88
C GLU A 9 4.67 7.80 0.94
N TYR A 10 4.61 6.46 0.93
CA TYR A 10 5.40 5.62 0.05
C TYR A 10 4.81 5.50 -1.37
N SER A 11 3.52 5.75 -1.56
CA SER A 11 2.82 5.58 -2.84
C SER A 11 3.55 6.28 -3.99
N GLY A 12 3.70 5.59 -5.13
CA GLY A 12 4.56 6.04 -6.23
C GLY A 12 4.17 7.38 -6.88
N ASP A 13 2.94 7.82 -6.65
CA ASP A 13 2.32 9.07 -7.09
C ASP A 13 2.39 10.21 -6.05
N ILE A 14 2.87 9.93 -4.83
CA ILE A 14 3.05 10.92 -3.77
C ILE A 14 4.49 11.46 -3.78
N PRO A 15 4.69 12.79 -3.88
CA PRO A 15 6.03 13.37 -3.84
C PRO A 15 6.75 13.09 -2.52
N LYS A 16 8.05 12.79 -2.59
CA LYS A 16 8.88 12.54 -1.40
C LYS A 16 8.74 13.65 -0.36
N GLY A 17 8.47 13.26 0.89
CA GLY A 17 8.25 14.20 2.01
C GLY A 17 6.84 14.81 2.04
N LYS A 18 5.89 14.22 1.33
CA LYS A 18 4.45 14.51 1.36
C LYS A 18 3.69 13.20 1.66
N GLY A 19 2.38 13.33 1.88
CA GLY A 19 1.52 12.20 2.24
C GLY A 19 1.43 11.99 3.74
N SER A 20 0.86 10.86 4.13
CA SER A 20 0.72 10.44 5.52
C SER A 20 1.52 9.17 5.75
N SER A 21 2.23 9.08 6.86
CA SER A 21 2.86 7.85 7.31
C SER A 21 1.81 6.77 7.59
N VAL A 22 2.21 5.50 7.58
CA VAL A 22 1.32 4.38 7.92
C VAL A 22 0.70 4.55 9.31
N GLY A 23 1.47 5.05 10.28
CA GLY A 23 0.98 5.33 11.64
C GLY A 23 -0.12 6.40 11.67
N GLU A 24 0.08 7.53 10.96
CA GLU A 24 -0.94 8.59 10.87
C GLU A 24 -2.24 8.09 10.21
N LEU A 25 -2.14 7.23 9.20
CA LEU A 25 -3.31 6.59 8.59
C LEU A 25 -4.05 5.70 9.60
N CYS A 26 -3.32 4.91 10.38
CA CYS A 26 -3.90 4.06 11.44
C CYS A 26 -4.61 4.89 12.51
N GLU A 27 -3.98 5.96 13.01
CA GLU A 27 -4.57 6.84 14.01
C GLU A 27 -5.85 7.49 13.51
N ASN A 28 -5.83 7.98 12.26
CA ASN A 28 -7.00 8.59 11.64
C ASN A 28 -8.15 7.57 11.46
N ALA A 29 -7.83 6.34 11.05
CA ALA A 29 -8.79 5.26 10.91
C ALA A 29 -9.48 4.93 12.25
N ILE A 30 -8.69 4.80 13.33
CA ILE A 30 -9.22 4.56 14.68
C ILE A 30 -10.14 5.70 15.12
N GLN A 31 -9.74 6.96 14.92
CA GLN A 31 -10.55 8.13 15.28
C GLN A 31 -11.91 8.16 14.56
N LYS A 32 -11.95 7.65 13.32
CA LYS A 32 -13.16 7.54 12.51
C LYS A 32 -14.00 6.29 12.80
N GLY A 33 -13.57 5.43 13.72
CA GLY A 33 -14.28 4.21 14.10
C GLY A 33 -14.10 3.03 13.13
N PHE A 34 -13.05 3.05 12.31
CA PHE A 34 -12.66 1.88 11.54
C PHE A 34 -12.05 0.83 12.47
N THR A 35 -12.35 -0.43 12.16
CA THR A 35 -11.86 -1.61 12.88
C THR A 35 -10.84 -2.39 12.06
N GLU A 36 -10.77 -2.11 10.76
CA GLU A 36 -9.82 -2.73 9.85
C GLU A 36 -9.54 -1.79 8.67
N ILE A 37 -8.28 -1.72 8.23
CA ILE A 37 -7.89 -0.98 7.02
C ILE A 37 -6.90 -1.78 6.18
N ALA A 38 -6.80 -1.46 4.89
CA ALA A 38 -5.72 -1.93 4.03
C ALA A 38 -4.92 -0.74 3.49
N ILE A 39 -3.60 -0.81 3.66
CA ILE A 39 -2.69 0.11 2.96
C ILE A 39 -2.41 -0.49 1.59
N THR A 40 -2.79 0.21 0.52
CA THR A 40 -2.73 -0.25 -0.87
C THR A 40 -2.00 0.78 -1.71
N ASP A 41 -0.73 1.03 -1.36
CA ASP A 41 0.11 1.98 -2.08
C ASP A 41 0.20 1.67 -3.58
N HIS A 42 0.34 2.73 -4.37
CA HIS A 42 0.31 2.66 -5.82
C HIS A 42 1.60 2.07 -6.39
N TYR A 43 1.46 1.05 -7.24
CA TYR A 43 2.54 0.43 -8.00
C TYR A 43 2.16 0.33 -9.48
N ASP A 44 2.46 1.38 -10.25
CA ASP A 44 2.23 1.40 -11.69
C ASP A 44 3.43 0.83 -12.45
N MET A 45 3.30 -0.39 -12.97
CA MET A 45 4.44 -1.09 -13.59
C MET A 45 4.99 -0.31 -14.79
N ASP A 46 4.08 0.11 -15.67
CA ASP A 46 4.39 0.81 -16.91
C ASP A 46 4.91 2.21 -16.62
N GLY A 47 4.23 2.94 -15.73
CA GLY A 47 4.64 4.28 -15.37
C GLY A 47 5.96 4.30 -14.60
N ILE A 48 6.30 3.27 -13.82
CA ILE A 48 7.65 3.08 -13.27
C ILE A 48 8.64 2.81 -14.41
N TYR A 49 8.31 1.93 -15.35
CA TYR A 49 9.17 1.60 -16.49
C TYR A 49 9.50 2.81 -17.37
N TYR A 50 8.51 3.67 -17.63
CA TYR A 50 8.66 4.90 -18.42
C TYR A 50 9.15 6.10 -17.61
N GLY A 51 9.33 5.96 -16.29
CA GLY A 51 9.81 7.03 -15.41
C GLY A 51 8.78 8.10 -15.05
N ASN A 52 7.49 7.82 -15.24
CA ASN A 52 6.37 8.68 -14.84
C ASN A 52 6.06 8.59 -13.34
N PHE A 53 6.29 7.43 -12.72
CA PHE A 53 6.10 7.20 -11.29
C PHE A 53 7.40 6.79 -10.62
N GLN A 54 7.52 7.11 -9.33
CA GLN A 54 8.61 6.58 -8.52
C GLN A 54 8.35 5.13 -8.17
N LYS A 55 9.42 4.36 -8.04
CA LYS A 55 9.33 2.99 -7.55
C LYS A 55 9.03 3.01 -6.05
N LEU A 56 7.92 2.37 -5.68
CA LEU A 56 7.52 2.15 -4.29
C LEU A 56 8.58 1.37 -3.50
N ASP A 57 8.92 1.85 -2.31
CA ASP A 57 9.74 1.12 -1.33
C ASP A 57 8.88 0.17 -0.49
N ILE A 58 8.52 -0.96 -1.10
CA ILE A 58 7.62 -1.97 -0.51
C ILE A 58 8.19 -2.55 0.80
N ASP A 59 9.52 -2.68 0.91
CA ASP A 59 10.15 -3.22 2.12
C ASP A 59 9.91 -2.27 3.32
N SER A 60 9.98 -0.95 3.09
CA SER A 60 9.66 0.05 4.10
C SER A 60 8.18 0.10 4.45
N VAL A 61 7.27 0.01 3.46
CA VAL A 61 5.83 -0.10 3.70
C VAL A 61 5.52 -1.31 4.60
N TYR A 62 6.07 -2.47 4.25
CA TYR A 62 5.82 -3.70 5.00
C TYR A 62 6.34 -3.63 6.42
N ARG A 63 7.56 -3.09 6.62
CA ARG A 63 8.14 -2.85 7.95
C ARG A 63 7.22 -1.97 8.81
N ASP A 64 6.74 -0.86 8.25
CA ASP A 64 5.94 0.11 8.99
C ASP A 64 4.53 -0.42 9.30
N ILE A 65 3.98 -1.27 8.42
CA ILE A 65 2.75 -2.03 8.70
C ILE A 65 2.97 -3.02 9.85
N LEU A 66 4.06 -3.78 9.86
CA LEU A 66 4.36 -4.70 10.97
C LEU A 66 4.49 -3.96 12.30
N ALA A 67 5.20 -2.83 12.31
CA ALA A 67 5.30 -1.98 13.50
C ALA A 67 3.93 -1.44 13.93
N SER A 68 3.09 -1.01 13.00
CA SER A 68 1.75 -0.52 13.30
C SER A 68 0.82 -1.64 13.81
N ARG A 69 0.94 -2.87 13.29
CA ARG A 69 0.21 -4.04 13.79
C ARG A 69 0.54 -4.32 15.26
N GLU A 70 1.81 -4.19 15.65
CA GLU A 70 2.20 -4.34 17.06
C GLU A 70 1.56 -3.24 17.93
N VAL A 71 1.67 -1.97 17.51
CA VAL A 71 1.21 -0.80 18.26
C VAL A 71 -0.32 -0.74 18.41
N TYR A 72 -1.08 -1.15 17.39
CA TYR A 72 -2.54 -1.00 17.34
C TYR A 72 -3.31 -2.32 17.39
N SER A 73 -2.65 -3.43 17.76
CA SER A 73 -3.22 -4.79 17.74
C SER A 73 -4.57 -4.96 18.47
N ASP A 74 -4.85 -4.15 19.48
CA ASP A 74 -6.09 -4.17 20.27
C ASP A 74 -7.21 -3.29 19.69
N LYS A 75 -6.91 -2.46 18.67
CA LYS A 75 -7.79 -1.40 18.18
C LYS A 75 -8.10 -1.48 16.69
N LEU A 76 -7.15 -1.91 15.88
CA LEU A 76 -7.25 -1.85 14.43
C LEU A 76 -6.54 -3.05 13.80
N ASN A 77 -7.26 -3.78 12.94
CA ASN A 77 -6.62 -4.75 12.05
C ASN A 77 -6.05 -4.01 10.83
N ILE A 78 -4.83 -4.34 10.42
CA ILE A 78 -4.12 -3.59 9.37
C ILE A 78 -3.66 -4.61 8.34
N LEU A 79 -4.14 -4.50 7.10
CA LEU A 79 -3.78 -5.38 5.99
C LEU A 79 -2.62 -4.76 5.19
N PHE A 80 -1.66 -5.61 4.85
CA PHE A 80 -0.62 -5.26 3.90
C PHE A 80 -1.12 -5.52 2.49
N GLY A 81 -1.56 -4.46 1.81
CA GLY A 81 -2.06 -4.54 0.45
C GLY A 81 -1.16 -3.83 -0.57
N ILE A 82 -1.61 -3.89 -1.82
CA ILE A 82 -0.97 -3.22 -2.94
C ILE A 82 -2.02 -2.90 -4.01
N GLU A 83 -1.93 -1.71 -4.61
CA GLU A 83 -2.64 -1.39 -5.84
C GLU A 83 -1.68 -1.52 -7.03
N ILE A 84 -1.88 -2.54 -7.87
CA ILE A 84 -1.07 -2.78 -9.06
C ILE A 84 -1.75 -2.18 -10.29
N GLY A 85 -1.10 -1.18 -10.88
CA GLY A 85 -1.48 -0.61 -12.18
C GLY A 85 -0.94 -1.44 -13.34
N GLN A 86 -1.77 -1.62 -14.38
CA GLN A 86 -1.37 -2.19 -15.68
C GLN A 86 -0.83 -3.64 -15.62
N ALA A 87 -1.25 -4.42 -14.63
CA ALA A 87 -0.81 -5.80 -14.44
C ALA A 87 -1.05 -6.71 -15.66
N VAL A 88 -2.08 -6.44 -16.47
CA VAL A 88 -2.38 -7.19 -17.70
C VAL A 88 -1.34 -6.92 -18.80
N HIS A 89 -0.76 -5.72 -18.84
CA HIS A 89 0.26 -5.36 -19.83
C HIS A 89 1.64 -5.90 -19.44
N MET A 90 1.92 -5.98 -18.13
CA MET A 90 3.18 -6.50 -17.59
C MET A 90 2.99 -7.75 -16.70
N PRO A 91 2.39 -8.85 -17.18
CA PRO A 91 1.95 -9.96 -16.35
C PRO A 91 3.10 -10.73 -15.68
N LEU A 92 4.30 -10.75 -16.30
CA LEU A 92 5.47 -11.38 -15.69
C LEU A 92 5.98 -10.58 -14.50
N GLU A 93 5.98 -9.26 -14.59
CA GLU A 93 6.40 -8.38 -13.49
C GLU A 93 5.37 -8.41 -12.36
N ALA A 94 4.09 -8.39 -12.71
CA ALA A 94 3.00 -8.59 -11.75
C ALA A 94 3.15 -9.89 -10.96
N ASN A 95 3.34 -11.01 -11.66
CA ASN A 95 3.52 -12.31 -10.98
C ASN A 95 4.77 -12.35 -10.09
N ARG A 96 5.89 -11.75 -10.54
CA ARG A 96 7.11 -11.66 -9.72
C ARG A 96 6.87 -10.86 -8.45
N LEU A 97 6.25 -9.68 -8.57
CA LEU A 97 5.91 -8.82 -7.46
C LEU A 97 5.02 -9.55 -6.43
N LEU A 98 3.92 -10.13 -6.91
CA LEU A 98 2.95 -10.83 -6.07
C LEU A 98 3.52 -12.08 -5.41
N SER A 99 4.51 -12.74 -6.02
CA SER A 99 5.19 -13.90 -5.42
C SER A 99 6.25 -13.55 -4.38
N ARG A 100 6.69 -12.28 -4.32
CA ARG A 100 7.81 -11.85 -3.47
C ARG A 100 7.38 -11.44 -2.07
N TYR A 101 6.13 -11.02 -1.91
CA TYR A 101 5.64 -10.40 -0.68
C TYR A 101 4.35 -11.07 -0.20
N PRO A 102 4.13 -11.17 1.12
CA PRO A 102 2.94 -11.78 1.69
C PRO A 102 1.79 -10.75 1.73
N PHE A 103 1.37 -10.25 0.56
CA PHE A 103 0.24 -9.32 0.50
C PHE A 103 -1.04 -10.01 0.98
N ASP A 104 -1.78 -9.35 1.86
CA ASP A 104 -3.09 -9.78 2.34
C ASP A 104 -4.21 -9.42 1.35
N TYR A 105 -4.01 -8.34 0.58
CA TYR A 105 -5.01 -7.80 -0.34
C TYR A 105 -4.34 -7.19 -1.57
N VAL A 106 -4.91 -7.40 -2.76
CA VAL A 106 -4.35 -6.90 -4.02
C VAL A 106 -5.47 -6.30 -4.85
N ILE A 107 -5.29 -5.04 -5.26
CA ILE A 107 -6.17 -4.35 -6.22
C ILE A 107 -5.47 -4.35 -7.57
N GLY A 108 -6.16 -4.82 -8.61
CA GLY A 108 -5.73 -4.64 -10.00
C GLY A 108 -6.44 -3.46 -10.62
N SER A 109 -5.67 -2.43 -11.02
CA SER A 109 -6.21 -1.17 -11.55
C SER A 109 -5.72 -0.88 -12.97
N VAL A 110 -6.53 -0.11 -13.70
CA VAL A 110 -6.17 0.50 -14.98
C VAL A 110 -6.19 2.01 -14.76
N HIS A 111 -5.03 2.65 -14.90
CA HIS A 111 -4.81 4.09 -14.70
C HIS A 111 -4.72 4.85 -16.02
#